data_AF-A0A0W0HTK7-F1
#
_entry.id   AF-A0A0W0HTK7-F1
#
_cell.length_a   1.000
_cell.length_b   1.000
_cell.length_c   1.000
_cell.angle_alpha   90.00
_cell.angle_beta   90.00
_cell.angle_gamma   90.00
#
_symmetry.space_group_name_H-M   'P 1'
#
loop_
_entity.id
_entity.type
_entity.pdbx_description
1 polymer ?
#
loop_
_entity_poly.entity_id
_entity_poly.type
_entity_poly.pdbx_seq_one_letter_code
_entity_poly.pdbx_strand_id
1 'polypeptide(L)'
;MKTLRIGSGAGYSGDRIEPAVELAEQGDLDYLVFECLAERTIALAQQARISDPQGGYDPLLSERMRRVLPFVGLKGGRRLRVITNMGAANPVAAAVEVRRIANELGQGLKVVAVVGDDVLDVLPPEQRLDNGQTVGSLGARLISANAYLGVDGILEALRADADVVITGRVADPSLFLAPQMFEFGWAADDWQRLGRGTLVGHLLECAGQVSGGYFADPGFKDVDDLARLGFPLAEIDADGEAVITKVAGTGGRVSRATCTEQMIYEVHDPAAYLTPDVTADFSHVSFVEEGVDRVRAQGADGRARPEQLKVSVGYLDGWIGEGQMSYGGPGAVARAELARDIVLKRLALMGVKMQDLRAELIGMDSLHGPRSNVEPWEVRLRVAARCEERSEAVRVGNEVETLYTNGPSGGGGASKSVRQVVAVASLLLPRSAVNPRIEA
;
A
#
# COMPACT_ATOMS: atom_id res chain seq x y z
N MET A 1 -4.22 -13.04 -32.40
CA MET A 1 -3.41 -11.98 -31.74
C MET A 1 -3.16 -12.43 -30.31
N LYS A 2 -2.00 -12.10 -29.73
CA LYS A 2 -1.65 -12.48 -28.35
C LYS A 2 -2.35 -11.51 -27.39
N THR A 3 -3.09 -12.03 -26.42
CA THR A 3 -3.73 -11.23 -25.35
C THR A 3 -3.07 -11.60 -24.03
N LEU A 4 -2.49 -10.60 -23.37
CA LEU A 4 -1.86 -10.73 -22.07
C LEU A 4 -2.91 -10.61 -20.97
N ARG A 5 -2.86 -11.49 -19.96
CA ARG A 5 -3.77 -11.49 -18.82
C ARG A 5 -3.02 -11.31 -17.51
N ILE A 6 -3.27 -10.19 -16.83
CA ILE A 6 -2.60 -9.83 -15.57
C ILE A 6 -3.65 -9.69 -14.47
N GLY A 7 -3.53 -10.44 -13.39
CA GLY A 7 -4.38 -10.33 -12.21
C GLY A 7 -3.70 -9.56 -11.07
N SER A 8 -4.51 -8.96 -10.21
CA SER A 8 -4.06 -8.33 -8.97
C SER A 8 -4.34 -9.24 -7.77
N GLY A 9 -3.30 -9.73 -7.11
CA GLY A 9 -3.39 -10.66 -5.99
C GLY A 9 -3.42 -9.98 -4.61
N ALA A 10 -3.06 -8.70 -4.53
CA ALA A 10 -3.17 -7.86 -3.33
C ALA A 10 -2.94 -6.40 -3.73
N GLY A 11 -3.56 -5.48 -2.99
CA GLY A 11 -3.28 -4.04 -3.08
C GLY A 11 -2.76 -3.40 -1.80
N TYR A 12 -2.44 -4.21 -0.78
CA TYR A 12 -1.66 -3.81 0.39
C TYR A 12 -1.19 -5.05 1.19
N SER A 13 -0.23 -4.87 2.10
CA SER A 13 0.36 -5.95 2.91
C SER A 13 -0.66 -6.87 3.58
N GLY A 14 -1.64 -6.28 4.29
CA GLY A 14 -2.67 -7.00 5.05
C GLY A 14 -3.92 -7.36 4.26
N ASP A 15 -3.88 -7.35 2.93
CA ASP A 15 -5.06 -7.62 2.08
C ASP A 15 -5.49 -9.08 2.16
N ARG A 16 -6.69 -9.39 1.65
CA ARG A 16 -7.21 -10.75 1.58
C ARG A 16 -6.34 -11.66 0.72
N ILE A 17 -6.39 -12.97 1.00
CA ILE A 17 -5.61 -13.99 0.28
C ILE A 17 -6.50 -14.77 -0.67
N GLU A 18 -7.75 -15.04 -0.29
CA GLU A 18 -8.64 -15.90 -1.07
C GLU A 18 -8.89 -15.42 -2.51
N PRO A 19 -9.11 -14.11 -2.78
CA PRO A 19 -9.31 -13.65 -4.15
C PRO A 19 -8.09 -13.89 -5.06
N ALA A 20 -6.87 -13.87 -4.52
CA ALA A 20 -5.66 -14.16 -5.28
C ALA A 20 -5.55 -15.64 -5.67
N VAL A 21 -6.00 -16.53 -4.78
CA VAL A 21 -6.07 -17.97 -5.05
C VAL A 21 -7.09 -18.25 -6.17
N GLU A 22 -8.24 -17.59 -6.11
CA GLU A 22 -9.27 -17.70 -7.13
C GLU A 22 -8.80 -17.17 -8.50
N LEU A 23 -8.08 -16.04 -8.52
CA LEU A 23 -7.41 -15.54 -9.73
C LEU A 23 -6.37 -16.52 -10.27
N ALA A 24 -5.54 -17.10 -9.41
CA ALA A 24 -4.52 -18.06 -9.82
C ALA A 24 -5.11 -19.36 -10.39
N GLU A 25 -6.25 -19.79 -9.86
CA GLU A 25 -6.93 -21.02 -10.28
C GLU A 25 -7.80 -20.82 -11.53
N GLN A 26 -8.58 -19.73 -11.57
CA GLN A 26 -9.70 -19.56 -12.51
C GLN A 26 -9.53 -18.36 -13.45
N GLY A 27 -8.53 -17.49 -13.21
CA GLY A 27 -8.29 -16.28 -13.98
C GLY A 27 -7.61 -16.49 -15.34
N ASP A 28 -7.06 -17.69 -15.61
CA ASP A 28 -6.30 -18.01 -16.83
C ASP A 28 -5.23 -16.94 -17.13
N LEU A 29 -4.44 -16.63 -16.10
CA LEU A 29 -3.49 -15.52 -16.08
C LEU A 29 -2.12 -15.91 -16.64
N ASP A 30 -1.45 -14.94 -17.26
CA ASP A 30 -0.02 -15.02 -17.56
C ASP A 30 0.80 -14.47 -16.37
N TYR A 31 0.27 -13.47 -15.66
CA TYR A 31 0.90 -12.85 -14.49
C TYR A 31 -0.10 -12.64 -13.36
N LEU A 32 0.35 -12.90 -12.14
CA LEU A 32 -0.33 -12.49 -10.92
C LEU A 32 0.60 -11.58 -10.11
N VAL A 33 0.15 -10.36 -9.86
CA VAL A 33 0.97 -9.32 -9.22
C VAL A 33 0.48 -9.09 -7.80
N PHE A 34 1.39 -8.99 -6.83
CA PHE A 34 1.07 -8.59 -5.46
C PHE A 34 1.77 -7.28 -5.13
N GLU A 35 1.00 -6.20 -5.12
CA GLU A 35 1.40 -4.90 -4.59
C GLU A 35 1.06 -4.89 -3.09
N CYS A 36 2.08 -4.79 -2.24
CA CYS A 36 1.94 -4.92 -0.79
C CYS A 36 2.67 -3.82 -0.02
N LEU A 37 3.19 -2.79 -0.68
CA LEU A 37 4.19 -1.91 -0.08
C LEU A 37 3.79 -0.43 -0.20
N ALA A 38 3.35 0.17 0.91
CA ALA A 38 3.19 1.62 1.02
C ALA A 38 4.44 2.31 1.58
N GLU A 39 4.58 3.64 1.47
CA GLU A 39 5.73 4.44 1.97
C GLU A 39 6.12 4.09 3.41
N ARG A 40 5.12 3.94 4.29
CA ARG A 40 5.35 3.66 5.71
C ARG A 40 5.80 2.22 5.95
N THR A 41 5.31 1.28 5.15
CA THR A 41 5.54 -0.15 5.33
C THR A 41 7.01 -0.50 5.17
N ILE A 42 7.73 0.14 4.24
CA ILE A 42 9.16 -0.14 4.05
C ILE A 42 10.01 0.29 5.26
N ALA A 43 9.68 1.41 5.90
CA ALA A 43 10.42 1.86 7.08
C ALA A 43 10.17 0.95 8.30
N LEU A 44 8.96 0.41 8.45
CA LEU A 44 8.66 -0.63 9.43
C LEU A 44 9.40 -1.93 9.11
N ALA A 45 9.48 -2.31 7.83
CA ALA A 45 10.20 -3.49 7.38
C ALA A 45 11.72 -3.35 7.62
N GLN A 46 12.30 -2.15 7.44
CA GLN A 46 13.69 -1.86 7.78
C GLN A 46 13.91 -1.97 9.30
N GLN A 47 12.98 -1.48 10.12
CA GLN A 47 13.05 -1.67 11.58
C GLN A 47 13.01 -3.16 11.98
N ALA A 48 12.19 -3.96 11.30
CA ALA A 48 12.17 -5.41 11.48
C ALA A 48 13.51 -6.05 11.07
N ARG A 49 14.09 -5.64 9.95
CA ARG A 49 15.40 -6.11 9.45
C ARG A 49 16.55 -5.77 10.39
N ILE A 50 16.53 -4.59 11.01
CA ILE A 50 17.52 -4.20 12.03
C ILE A 50 17.44 -5.14 13.24
N SER A 51 16.23 -5.57 13.61
CA SER A 51 16.00 -6.47 14.76
C SER A 51 16.32 -7.92 14.43
N ASP A 52 16.02 -8.35 13.20
CA ASP A 52 16.30 -9.67 12.64
C ASP A 52 16.82 -9.53 11.19
N PRO A 53 18.11 -9.80 10.93
CA PRO A 53 18.70 -9.70 9.59
C PRO A 53 18.05 -10.59 8.52
N GLN A 54 17.32 -11.64 8.92
CA GLN A 54 16.56 -12.49 7.99
C GLN A 54 15.12 -12.00 7.78
N GLY A 55 14.65 -11.05 8.59
CA GLY A 55 13.35 -10.42 8.46
C GLY A 55 13.34 -9.23 7.49
N GLY A 56 12.28 -8.44 7.54
CA GLY A 56 12.13 -7.22 6.73
C GLY A 56 11.49 -7.41 5.35
N TYR A 57 10.98 -8.60 5.06
CA TYR A 57 10.01 -8.81 3.98
C TYR A 57 8.58 -8.85 4.54
N ASP A 58 7.59 -8.86 3.66
CA ASP A 58 6.17 -8.82 4.02
C ASP A 58 5.76 -9.99 4.93
N PRO A 59 5.03 -9.74 6.04
CA PRO A 59 4.66 -10.78 7.00
C PRO A 59 3.72 -11.85 6.45
N LEU A 60 2.96 -11.57 5.38
CA LEU A 60 2.05 -12.52 4.73
C LEU A 60 2.68 -13.20 3.50
N LEU A 61 3.94 -12.90 3.15
CA LEU A 61 4.65 -13.52 2.01
C LEU A 61 4.52 -15.05 2.03
N SER A 62 4.88 -15.68 3.14
CA SER A 62 4.90 -17.15 3.24
C SER A 62 3.50 -17.75 3.06
N GLU A 63 2.48 -17.13 3.65
CA GLU A 63 1.10 -17.61 3.54
C GLU A 63 0.57 -17.47 2.12
N ARG A 64 0.76 -16.30 1.48
CA ARG A 64 0.36 -16.06 0.09
C ARG A 64 1.04 -17.04 -0.86
N MET A 65 2.35 -17.24 -0.72
CA MET A 65 3.12 -18.11 -1.60
C MET A 65 2.72 -19.58 -1.44
N ARG A 66 2.48 -20.07 -0.21
CA ARG A 66 1.96 -21.44 0.00
C ARG A 66 0.66 -21.70 -0.75
N ARG A 67 -0.19 -20.68 -0.88
CA ARG A 67 -1.52 -20.79 -1.49
C ARG A 67 -1.50 -20.59 -3.01
N VAL A 68 -0.57 -19.81 -3.54
CA VAL A 68 -0.53 -19.43 -4.97
C VAL A 68 0.51 -20.20 -5.78
N LEU A 69 1.68 -20.52 -5.22
CA LEU A 69 2.71 -21.31 -5.92
C LEU A 69 2.19 -22.64 -6.50
N PRO A 70 1.20 -23.36 -5.91
CA PRO A 70 0.58 -24.51 -6.55
C PRO A 70 0.11 -24.28 -7.99
N PHE A 71 -0.21 -23.05 -8.40
CA PHE A 71 -0.70 -22.68 -9.73
C PHE A 71 0.37 -22.10 -10.67
N VAL A 72 1.54 -21.74 -10.15
CA VAL A 72 2.64 -21.11 -10.90
C VAL A 72 3.32 -22.10 -11.84
N GLY A 73 3.78 -21.60 -13.00
CA GLY A 73 4.39 -22.40 -14.06
C GLY A 73 3.41 -22.73 -15.20
N LEU A 74 3.80 -23.66 -16.07
CA LEU A 74 3.02 -24.01 -17.25
C LEU A 74 1.84 -24.94 -16.88
N LYS A 75 0.61 -24.42 -16.98
CA LYS A 75 -0.63 -25.18 -16.79
C LYS A 75 -1.65 -24.81 -17.86
N GLY A 76 -2.32 -25.81 -18.43
CA GLY A 76 -3.40 -25.57 -19.40
C GLY A 76 -3.01 -24.79 -20.66
N GLY A 77 -1.71 -24.73 -21.00
CA GLY A 77 -1.20 -23.99 -22.16
C GLY A 77 -0.77 -22.54 -21.89
N ARG A 78 -0.97 -22.03 -20.67
CA ARG A 78 -0.43 -20.74 -20.21
C ARG A 78 0.59 -20.94 -19.09
N ARG A 79 1.60 -20.07 -19.04
CA ARG A 79 2.60 -20.05 -17.96
C ARG A 79 2.27 -18.90 -17.03
N LEU A 80 1.81 -19.21 -15.82
CA LEU A 80 1.59 -18.21 -14.78
C LEU A 80 2.93 -17.86 -14.13
N ARG A 81 3.26 -16.57 -14.08
CA ARG A 81 4.37 -16.00 -13.30
C ARG A 81 3.86 -15.10 -12.19
N VAL A 82 4.66 -14.90 -11.15
CA VAL A 82 4.35 -14.01 -10.03
C VAL A 82 5.33 -12.84 -9.99
N ILE A 83 4.83 -11.63 -9.76
CA ILE A 83 5.64 -10.43 -9.53
C ILE A 83 5.16 -9.78 -8.22
N THR A 84 6.08 -9.38 -7.35
CA THR A 84 5.69 -8.75 -6.08
C THR A 84 6.74 -7.80 -5.53
N ASN A 85 6.32 -6.80 -4.77
CA ASN A 85 7.18 -5.96 -3.93
C ASN A 85 7.15 -6.35 -2.44
N MET A 86 6.65 -7.55 -2.12
CA MET A 86 6.69 -8.12 -0.77
C MET A 86 8.12 -8.38 -0.26
N GLY A 87 9.15 -8.21 -1.10
CA GLY A 87 10.53 -8.18 -0.62
C GLY A 87 10.77 -7.03 0.34
N ALA A 88 10.02 -5.93 0.24
CA ALA A 88 10.07 -4.77 1.12
C ALA A 88 11.52 -4.32 1.39
N ALA A 89 12.02 -4.47 2.62
CA ALA A 89 13.38 -4.11 3.01
C ALA A 89 14.42 -5.22 2.79
N ASN A 90 13.98 -6.45 2.47
CA ASN A 90 14.85 -7.61 2.30
C ASN A 90 14.38 -8.56 1.16
N PRO A 91 14.48 -8.13 -0.13
CA PRO A 91 14.07 -8.96 -1.26
C PRO A 91 14.82 -10.29 -1.38
N VAL A 92 16.08 -10.33 -0.92
CA VAL A 92 16.91 -11.54 -0.95
C VAL A 92 16.40 -12.59 0.04
N ALA A 93 16.11 -12.21 1.29
CA ALA A 93 15.54 -13.13 2.27
C ALA A 93 14.14 -13.61 1.85
N ALA A 94 13.33 -12.73 1.25
CA ALA A 94 12.05 -13.12 0.66
C ALA A 94 12.22 -14.19 -0.43
N ALA A 95 13.18 -14.03 -1.35
CA ALA A 95 13.47 -15.02 -2.39
C ALA A 95 13.92 -16.38 -1.80
N VAL A 96 14.71 -16.37 -0.73
CA VAL A 96 15.09 -17.60 0.00
C VAL A 96 13.85 -18.29 0.57
N GLU A 97 12.95 -17.55 1.19
CA GLU A 97 11.72 -18.09 1.78
C GLU A 97 10.78 -18.66 0.71
N VAL A 98 10.58 -17.96 -0.41
CA VAL A 98 9.76 -18.46 -1.53
C VAL A 98 10.37 -19.74 -2.12
N ARG A 99 11.69 -19.79 -2.30
CA ARG A 99 12.38 -21.00 -2.79
C ARG A 99 12.23 -22.17 -1.81
N ARG A 100 12.27 -21.92 -0.50
CA ARG A 100 12.01 -22.94 0.52
C ARG A 100 10.58 -23.50 0.38
N ILE A 101 9.58 -22.64 0.24
CA ILE A 101 8.18 -23.04 0.06
C ILE A 101 7.98 -23.81 -1.26
N ALA A 102 8.57 -23.34 -2.36
CA ALA A 102 8.51 -24.03 -3.65
C ALA A 102 9.07 -25.46 -3.56
N ASN A 103 10.22 -25.63 -2.88
CA ASN A 103 10.82 -26.94 -2.63
C ASN A 103 9.93 -27.85 -1.77
N GLU A 104 9.27 -27.32 -0.73
CA GLU A 104 8.29 -28.08 0.08
C GLU A 104 7.09 -28.56 -0.74
N LEU A 105 6.68 -27.78 -1.74
CA LEU A 105 5.62 -28.14 -2.68
C LEU A 105 6.09 -29.05 -3.83
N GLY A 106 7.39 -29.40 -3.86
CA GLY A 106 7.98 -30.23 -4.91
C GLY A 106 8.12 -29.52 -6.26
N GLN A 107 8.22 -28.19 -6.28
CA GLN A 107 8.32 -27.37 -7.49
C GLN A 107 9.71 -26.76 -7.65
N GLY A 108 10.33 -26.96 -8.81
CA GLY A 108 11.60 -26.34 -9.19
C GLY A 108 11.42 -24.96 -9.82
N LEU A 109 10.87 -24.00 -9.07
CA LEU A 109 10.63 -22.65 -9.58
C LEU A 109 11.90 -21.79 -9.55
N LYS A 110 12.08 -20.97 -10.59
CA LYS A 110 13.11 -19.93 -10.63
C LYS A 110 12.62 -18.67 -9.93
N VAL A 111 13.20 -18.38 -8.76
CA VAL A 111 12.88 -17.20 -7.96
C VAL A 111 14.03 -16.19 -8.09
N VAL A 112 13.72 -14.93 -8.38
CA VAL A 112 14.72 -13.86 -8.55
C VAL A 112 14.33 -12.66 -7.72
N ALA A 113 15.28 -12.12 -6.96
CA ALA A 113 15.15 -10.88 -6.22
C ALA A 113 15.65 -9.69 -7.06
N VAL A 114 14.97 -8.55 -6.98
CA VAL A 114 15.43 -7.26 -7.49
C VAL A 114 15.79 -6.38 -6.30
N VAL A 115 17.01 -5.85 -6.30
CA VAL A 115 17.57 -5.01 -5.24
C VAL A 115 18.15 -3.73 -5.83
N GLY A 116 18.55 -2.79 -4.97
CA GLY A 116 19.16 -1.52 -5.37
C GLY A 116 18.25 -0.30 -5.17
N ASP A 117 17.10 -0.50 -4.55
CA ASP A 117 16.21 0.57 -4.11
C ASP A 117 16.73 1.25 -2.84
N ASP A 118 17.41 0.53 -1.94
CA ASP A 118 18.04 1.10 -0.76
C ASP A 118 19.23 2.00 -1.15
N VAL A 119 19.05 3.30 -0.97
CA VAL A 119 20.01 4.37 -1.35
C VAL A 119 20.53 5.10 -0.13
N LEU A 120 20.32 4.57 1.08
CA LEU A 120 20.69 5.23 2.33
C LEU A 120 22.16 5.64 2.36
N ASP A 121 23.05 4.74 1.94
CA ASP A 121 24.51 4.94 1.97
C ASP A 121 25.03 5.95 0.95
N VAL A 122 24.23 6.29 -0.08
CA VAL A 122 24.64 7.23 -1.14
C VAL A 122 24.09 8.64 -0.94
N LEU A 123 23.24 8.85 0.08
CA LEU A 123 22.66 10.17 0.37
C LEU A 123 23.66 11.06 1.13
N PRO A 124 23.97 12.26 0.62
CA PRO A 124 24.85 13.17 1.32
C PRO A 124 24.11 13.88 2.48
N PRO A 125 24.79 14.22 3.60
CA PRO A 125 24.15 14.83 4.78
C PRO A 125 23.42 16.16 4.51
N GLU A 126 23.87 16.93 3.52
CA GLU A 126 23.29 18.20 3.10
C GLU A 126 22.03 18.06 2.22
N GLN A 127 21.72 16.86 1.75
CA GLN A 127 20.55 16.60 0.92
C GLN A 127 19.28 17.04 1.64
N ARG A 128 18.51 17.92 1.01
CA ARG A 128 17.26 18.46 1.55
C ARG A 128 16.10 17.51 1.29
N LEU A 129 15.23 17.42 2.27
CA LEU A 129 13.95 16.73 2.23
C LEU A 129 12.82 17.72 1.93
N ASP A 130 11.69 17.22 1.44
CA ASP A 130 10.47 17.98 1.14
C ASP A 130 9.86 18.68 2.38
N ASN A 131 10.18 18.20 3.58
CA ASN A 131 9.76 18.80 4.85
C ASN A 131 10.71 19.90 5.38
N GLY A 132 11.74 20.28 4.61
CA GLY A 132 12.71 21.33 4.96
C GLY A 132 13.89 20.88 5.82
N GLN A 133 13.89 19.65 6.35
CA GLN A 133 15.03 19.05 7.04
C GLN A 133 16.11 18.59 6.04
N THR A 134 17.28 18.22 6.56
CA THR A 134 18.31 17.53 5.78
C THR A 134 18.54 16.11 6.30
N VAL A 135 19.09 15.24 5.44
CA VAL A 135 19.49 13.87 5.83
C VAL A 135 20.37 13.90 7.09
N GLY A 136 21.37 14.77 7.13
CA GLY A 136 22.27 14.91 8.28
C GLY A 136 21.57 15.39 9.56
N SER A 137 20.52 16.21 9.46
CA SER A 137 19.75 16.66 10.63
C SER A 137 18.90 15.57 11.28
N LEU A 138 18.64 14.47 10.58
CA LEU A 138 17.95 13.30 11.13
C LEU A 138 18.87 12.47 12.03
N GLY A 139 20.17 12.39 11.68
CA GLY A 139 21.18 11.67 12.46
C GLY A 139 20.78 10.22 12.72
N ALA A 140 20.88 9.78 13.98
CA ALA A 140 20.54 8.41 14.40
C ALA A 140 19.04 8.06 14.27
N ARG A 141 18.18 9.03 13.96
CA ARG A 141 16.74 8.78 13.73
C ARG A 141 16.46 8.27 12.32
N LEU A 142 17.39 8.44 11.38
CA LEU A 142 17.24 7.98 10.01
C LEU A 142 17.22 6.44 9.97
N ILE A 143 16.16 5.86 9.41
CA ILE A 143 15.95 4.40 9.36
C ILE A 143 16.19 3.88 7.95
N SER A 144 15.70 4.59 6.93
CA SER A 144 15.68 4.08 5.57
C SER A 144 15.68 5.20 4.55
N ALA A 145 16.19 4.91 3.36
CA ALA A 145 15.98 5.72 2.17
C ALA A 145 15.85 4.79 0.97
N ASN A 146 14.65 4.72 0.38
CA ASN A 146 14.36 3.79 -0.70
C ASN A 146 13.85 4.52 -1.93
N ALA A 147 14.56 4.38 -3.05
CA ALA A 147 14.19 4.91 -4.34
C ALA A 147 13.01 4.13 -4.93
N TYR A 148 12.08 4.83 -5.57
CA TYR A 148 11.02 4.24 -6.38
C TYR A 148 11.64 3.75 -7.68
N LEU A 149 12.05 2.48 -7.70
CA LEU A 149 12.53 1.82 -8.92
C LEU A 149 11.40 1.69 -9.95
N GLY A 150 11.79 1.66 -11.22
CA GLY A 150 10.90 1.36 -12.34
C GLY A 150 10.96 -0.11 -12.76
N VAL A 151 10.59 -0.37 -14.01
CA VAL A 151 10.53 -1.73 -14.60
C VAL A 151 11.88 -2.42 -14.78
N ASP A 152 12.99 -1.66 -14.81
CA ASP A 152 14.29 -2.10 -15.33
C ASP A 152 14.76 -3.45 -14.72
N GLY A 153 14.74 -3.58 -13.38
CA GLY A 153 15.15 -4.80 -12.69
C GLY A 153 14.16 -5.96 -12.85
N ILE A 154 12.86 -5.69 -12.98
CA ILE A 154 11.84 -6.71 -13.24
C ILE A 154 12.02 -7.29 -14.64
N LEU A 155 12.29 -6.44 -15.63
CA LEU A 155 12.58 -6.88 -17.00
C LEU A 155 13.83 -7.76 -17.06
N GLU A 156 14.88 -7.42 -16.31
CA GLU A 156 16.08 -8.26 -16.20
C GLU A 156 15.76 -9.63 -15.60
N ALA A 157 14.96 -9.67 -14.52
CA ALA A 157 14.53 -10.92 -13.90
C ALA A 157 13.66 -11.79 -14.84
N LEU A 158 12.75 -11.16 -15.60
CA LEU A 158 11.92 -11.87 -16.60
C LEU A 158 12.75 -12.38 -17.78
N ARG A 159 13.76 -11.63 -18.25
CA ARG A 159 14.71 -12.10 -19.28
C ARG A 159 15.57 -13.26 -18.77
N ALA A 160 15.82 -13.32 -17.47
CA ALA A 160 16.42 -14.47 -16.83
C ALA A 160 15.43 -15.65 -16.67
N ASP A 161 14.22 -15.57 -17.21
CA ASP A 161 13.18 -16.61 -17.14
C ASP A 161 12.70 -16.94 -15.71
N ALA A 162 12.63 -15.93 -14.85
CA ALA A 162 12.06 -16.09 -13.51
C ALA A 162 10.57 -16.51 -13.57
N ASP A 163 10.19 -17.47 -12.71
CA ASP A 163 8.80 -17.81 -12.42
C ASP A 163 8.22 -16.88 -11.36
N VAL A 164 9.07 -16.44 -10.42
CA VAL A 164 8.70 -15.50 -9.36
C VAL A 164 9.74 -14.39 -9.28
N VAL A 165 9.29 -13.13 -9.44
CA VAL A 165 10.10 -11.93 -9.28
C VAL A 165 9.69 -11.24 -7.99
N ILE A 166 10.66 -11.00 -7.10
CA ILE A 166 10.45 -10.36 -5.80
C ILE A 166 11.28 -9.09 -5.76
N THR A 167 10.67 -7.97 -5.43
CA THR A 167 11.30 -6.64 -5.45
C THR A 167 11.23 -5.99 -4.07
N GLY A 168 12.08 -4.99 -3.85
CA GLY A 168 11.95 -4.04 -2.75
C GLY A 168 10.98 -2.91 -3.14
N ARG A 169 11.39 -1.66 -2.94
CA ARG A 169 10.60 -0.52 -3.46
C ARG A 169 10.69 -0.42 -4.99
N VAL A 170 9.55 -0.65 -5.63
CA VAL A 170 9.27 -0.32 -7.03
C VAL A 170 8.01 0.53 -7.04
N ALA A 171 7.84 1.43 -8.02
CA ALA A 171 6.57 2.13 -8.18
C ALA A 171 5.45 1.14 -8.54
N ASP A 172 4.33 1.31 -7.88
CA ASP A 172 3.18 0.39 -7.89
C ASP A 172 2.75 0.00 -9.32
N PRO A 173 2.56 0.93 -10.29
CA PRO A 173 2.15 0.54 -11.63
C PRO A 173 3.26 -0.14 -12.43
N SER A 174 4.53 0.03 -12.05
CA SER A 174 5.69 -0.59 -12.71
C SER A 174 5.68 -2.12 -12.56
N LEU A 175 5.10 -2.64 -11.47
CA LEU A 175 4.92 -4.10 -11.28
C LEU A 175 4.05 -4.72 -12.38
N PHE A 176 3.08 -3.95 -12.89
CA PHE A 176 2.14 -4.35 -13.94
C PHE A 176 2.58 -3.91 -15.33
N LEU A 177 3.36 -2.82 -15.45
CA LEU A 177 3.91 -2.36 -16.72
C LEU A 177 5.02 -3.30 -17.24
N ALA A 178 5.88 -3.79 -16.35
CA ALA A 178 6.99 -4.68 -16.72
C ALA A 178 6.57 -5.92 -17.53
N PRO A 179 5.55 -6.71 -17.14
CA PRO A 179 5.10 -7.84 -17.94
C PRO A 179 4.52 -7.44 -19.31
N GLN A 180 3.88 -6.26 -19.43
CA GLN A 180 3.39 -5.76 -20.71
C GLN A 180 4.56 -5.47 -21.67
N MET A 181 5.57 -4.74 -21.18
CA MET A 181 6.78 -4.46 -21.95
C MET A 181 7.53 -5.74 -22.33
N PHE A 182 7.63 -6.70 -21.42
CA PHE A 182 8.32 -7.96 -21.66
C PHE A 182 7.62 -8.80 -22.73
N GLU A 183 6.31 -9.01 -22.60
CA GLU A 183 5.57 -9.94 -23.45
C GLU A 183 5.28 -9.40 -24.84
N PHE A 184 5.23 -8.07 -25.02
CA PHE A 184 5.03 -7.41 -26.30
C PHE A 184 6.31 -6.79 -26.90
N GLY A 185 7.41 -6.77 -26.16
CA GLY A 185 8.69 -6.25 -26.64
C GLY A 185 8.67 -4.73 -26.87
N TRP A 186 7.92 -3.98 -26.07
CA TRP A 186 7.86 -2.52 -26.17
C TRP A 186 9.23 -1.89 -25.88
N ALA A 187 9.56 -0.84 -26.63
CA ALA A 187 10.78 -0.07 -26.41
C ALA A 187 10.67 0.75 -25.12
N ALA A 188 11.81 1.01 -24.46
CA ALA A 188 11.86 1.77 -23.22
C ALA A 188 11.55 3.27 -23.39
N ASP A 189 11.46 3.74 -24.64
CA ASP A 189 11.10 5.10 -25.03
C ASP A 189 9.79 5.15 -25.85
N ASP A 190 9.03 4.07 -25.90
CA ASP A 190 7.68 4.04 -26.48
C ASP A 190 6.66 4.67 -25.51
N TRP A 191 6.79 5.98 -25.30
CA TRP A 191 6.08 6.70 -24.24
C TRP A 191 4.56 6.54 -24.30
N GLN A 192 3.99 6.41 -25.50
CA GLN A 192 2.57 6.20 -25.66
C GLN A 192 2.13 4.85 -25.08
N ARG A 193 2.82 3.76 -25.45
CA ARG A 193 2.49 2.43 -24.91
C ARG A 193 2.83 2.31 -23.43
N LEU A 194 3.92 2.94 -22.98
CA LEU A 194 4.25 2.98 -21.56
C LEU A 194 3.17 3.71 -20.76
N GLY A 195 2.67 4.86 -21.23
CA GLY A 195 1.58 5.58 -20.58
C GLY A 195 0.28 4.77 -20.50
N ARG A 196 -0.06 4.05 -21.57
CA ARG A 196 -1.19 3.10 -21.58
C ARG A 196 -0.99 1.96 -20.59
N GLY A 197 0.18 1.34 -20.59
CA GLY A 197 0.47 0.25 -19.67
C GLY A 197 0.51 0.69 -18.21
N THR A 198 0.94 1.93 -17.93
CA THR A 198 0.86 2.55 -16.61
C THR A 198 -0.58 2.79 -16.17
N LEU A 199 -1.49 3.18 -17.06
CA LEU A 199 -2.92 3.23 -16.73
C LEU A 199 -3.44 1.86 -16.28
N VAL A 200 -3.09 0.80 -17.01
CA VAL A 200 -3.50 -0.57 -16.64
C VAL A 200 -2.94 -0.95 -15.26
N GLY A 201 -1.67 -0.63 -15.00
CA GLY A 201 -1.06 -0.87 -13.70
C GLY A 201 -1.75 -0.13 -12.58
N HIS A 202 -2.00 1.16 -12.77
CA HIS A 202 -2.68 2.01 -11.81
C HIS A 202 -4.11 1.54 -11.49
N LEU A 203 -4.82 1.00 -12.48
CA LEU A 203 -6.14 0.41 -12.27
C LEU A 203 -6.09 -0.91 -11.49
N LEU A 204 -4.98 -1.64 -11.49
CA LEU A 204 -4.84 -2.96 -10.86
C LEU A 204 -4.14 -2.92 -9.49
N GLU A 205 -3.30 -1.93 -9.20
CA GLU A 205 -2.42 -1.91 -8.02
C GLU A 205 -3.16 -1.92 -6.67
N CYS A 206 -4.35 -1.30 -6.57
CA CYS A 206 -5.18 -1.34 -5.35
C CYS A 206 -6.18 -2.52 -5.31
N ALA A 207 -5.94 -3.55 -6.14
CA ALA A 207 -6.72 -4.78 -6.21
C ALA A 207 -8.25 -4.55 -6.18
N GLY A 208 -8.90 -4.89 -5.07
CA GLY A 208 -10.35 -4.87 -4.92
C GLY A 208 -11.01 -3.50 -5.14
N GLN A 209 -10.27 -2.39 -5.14
CA GLN A 209 -10.85 -1.05 -5.29
C GLN A 209 -11.57 -0.86 -6.63
N VAL A 210 -10.94 -1.27 -7.75
CA VAL A 210 -11.54 -1.17 -9.09
C VAL A 210 -12.71 -2.13 -9.30
N SER A 211 -12.86 -3.13 -8.44
CA SER A 211 -13.96 -4.10 -8.45
C SER A 211 -15.01 -3.87 -7.35
N GLY A 212 -15.03 -2.69 -6.71
CA GLY A 212 -16.10 -2.26 -5.80
C GLY A 212 -15.72 -2.19 -4.31
N GLY A 213 -14.50 -2.59 -3.94
CA GLY A 213 -13.92 -2.27 -2.64
C GLY A 213 -13.72 -0.76 -2.50
N TYR A 214 -13.91 -0.21 -1.30
CA TYR A 214 -13.84 1.24 -1.03
C TYR A 214 -14.79 2.15 -1.86
N PHE A 215 -15.59 1.57 -2.76
CA PHE A 215 -16.59 2.23 -3.59
C PHE A 215 -18.00 2.13 -2.99
N ALA A 216 -18.31 1.01 -2.33
CA ALA A 216 -19.66 0.72 -1.86
C ALA A 216 -20.17 1.76 -0.85
N ASP A 217 -21.34 2.33 -1.14
CA ASP A 217 -22.06 3.29 -0.30
C ASP A 217 -23.54 2.88 -0.24
N PRO A 218 -24.00 2.23 0.85
CA PRO A 218 -25.33 1.63 0.91
C PRO A 218 -26.46 2.60 0.56
N GLY A 219 -27.24 2.25 -0.46
CA GLY A 219 -28.35 3.07 -0.97
C GLY A 219 -27.97 4.12 -2.03
N PHE A 220 -26.67 4.29 -2.33
CA PHE A 220 -26.18 5.20 -3.37
C PHE A 220 -25.32 4.48 -4.42
N LYS A 221 -24.40 3.63 -3.95
CA LYS A 221 -23.44 2.84 -4.75
C LYS A 221 -23.45 1.41 -4.25
N ASP A 222 -24.56 0.71 -4.50
CA ASP A 222 -24.69 -0.68 -4.05
C ASP A 222 -23.77 -1.61 -4.85
N VAL A 223 -23.09 -2.50 -4.13
CA VAL A 223 -22.16 -3.51 -4.66
C VAL A 223 -22.60 -4.89 -4.16
N ASP A 224 -22.84 -5.80 -5.10
CA ASP A 224 -23.33 -7.14 -4.80
C ASP A 224 -22.21 -8.03 -4.23
N ASP A 225 -22.55 -8.88 -3.25
CA ASP A 225 -21.68 -9.89 -2.64
C ASP A 225 -20.26 -9.38 -2.29
N LEU A 226 -20.18 -8.19 -1.67
CA LEU A 226 -18.89 -7.58 -1.28
C LEU A 226 -18.08 -8.47 -0.32
N ALA A 227 -18.74 -9.38 0.40
CA ALA A 227 -18.08 -10.38 1.26
C ALA A 227 -17.21 -11.37 0.46
N ARG A 228 -17.50 -11.58 -0.82
CA ARG A 228 -16.70 -12.38 -1.76
C ARG A 228 -16.24 -11.53 -2.94
N LEU A 229 -15.80 -10.30 -2.65
CA LEU A 229 -15.22 -9.38 -3.63
C LEU A 229 -14.14 -10.06 -4.48
N GLY A 230 -14.39 -10.19 -5.78
CA GLY A 230 -13.40 -10.69 -6.73
C GLY A 230 -12.36 -9.63 -7.05
N PHE A 231 -11.07 -9.98 -6.95
CA PHE A 231 -10.00 -9.09 -7.37
C PHE A 231 -9.93 -8.99 -8.90
N PRO A 232 -9.48 -7.85 -9.43
CA PRO A 232 -9.52 -7.58 -10.87
C PRO A 232 -8.42 -8.31 -11.63
N LEU A 233 -8.63 -8.44 -12.93
CA LEU A 233 -7.63 -8.73 -13.93
C LEU A 233 -7.82 -7.83 -15.15
N ALA A 234 -6.75 -7.61 -15.91
CA ALA A 234 -6.78 -6.94 -17.18
C ALA A 234 -6.49 -7.93 -18.33
N GLU A 235 -7.25 -7.79 -19.41
CA GLU A 235 -6.96 -8.40 -20.71
C GLU A 235 -6.39 -7.32 -21.62
N ILE A 236 -5.13 -7.47 -22.05
CA ILE A 236 -4.33 -6.40 -22.66
C ILE A 236 -3.85 -6.86 -24.04
N ASP A 237 -3.96 -5.98 -25.03
CA ASP A 237 -3.40 -6.21 -26.36
C ASP A 237 -2.01 -5.60 -26.57
N ALA A 238 -1.43 -5.82 -27.76
CA ALA A 238 -0.08 -5.37 -28.07
C ALA A 238 0.07 -3.84 -28.18
N ASP A 239 -1.02 -3.09 -28.27
CA ASP A 239 -1.04 -1.62 -28.32
C ASP A 239 -1.31 -1.00 -26.94
N GLY A 240 -1.48 -1.83 -25.91
CA GLY A 240 -1.72 -1.41 -24.53
C GLY A 240 -3.18 -1.04 -24.25
N GLU A 241 -4.09 -1.32 -25.16
CA GLU A 241 -5.52 -1.21 -24.90
C GLU A 241 -5.95 -2.38 -24.01
N ALA A 242 -6.78 -2.10 -23.01
CA ALA A 242 -7.10 -3.08 -21.98
C ALA A 242 -8.57 -3.11 -21.60
N VAL A 243 -9.07 -4.30 -21.29
CA VAL A 243 -10.36 -4.51 -20.63
C VAL A 243 -10.10 -4.94 -19.20
N ILE A 244 -10.59 -4.15 -18.25
CA ILE A 244 -10.62 -4.50 -16.83
C ILE A 244 -11.84 -5.37 -16.58
N THR A 245 -11.63 -6.48 -15.88
CA THR A 245 -12.66 -7.47 -15.55
C THR A 245 -12.33 -8.17 -14.24
N LYS A 246 -13.18 -9.09 -13.79
CA LYS A 246 -12.90 -10.03 -12.70
C LYS A 246 -13.29 -11.46 -13.10
N VAL A 247 -12.93 -12.43 -12.27
CA VAL A 247 -13.37 -13.84 -12.47
C VAL A 247 -14.90 -13.90 -12.42
N ALA A 248 -15.52 -14.60 -13.38
CA ALA A 248 -16.96 -14.73 -13.45
C ALA A 248 -17.53 -15.47 -12.23
N GLY A 249 -18.67 -15.00 -11.70
CA GLY A 249 -19.31 -15.60 -10.52
C GLY A 249 -18.71 -15.18 -9.17
N THR A 250 -17.77 -14.23 -9.16
CA THR A 250 -17.29 -13.57 -7.94
C THR A 250 -18.12 -12.32 -7.62
N GLY A 251 -18.10 -11.89 -6.36
CA GLY A 251 -18.77 -10.67 -5.93
C GLY A 251 -18.05 -9.41 -6.40
N GLY A 252 -18.59 -8.25 -6.03
CA GLY A 252 -18.09 -6.95 -6.50
C GLY A 252 -18.72 -6.50 -7.82
N ARG A 253 -18.26 -5.36 -8.32
CA ARG A 253 -18.67 -4.76 -9.59
C ARG A 253 -17.47 -4.10 -10.26
N VAL A 254 -17.24 -4.40 -11.54
CA VAL A 254 -16.35 -3.62 -12.40
C VAL A 254 -17.24 -2.79 -13.34
N SER A 255 -17.17 -1.47 -13.22
CA SER A 255 -18.01 -0.53 -13.97
C SER A 255 -17.23 0.72 -14.33
N ARG A 256 -17.79 1.55 -15.21
CA ARG A 256 -17.21 2.86 -15.50
C ARG A 256 -16.95 3.66 -14.21
N ALA A 257 -17.86 3.59 -13.24
CA ALA A 257 -17.74 4.36 -11.99
C ALA A 257 -16.55 3.89 -11.14
N THR A 258 -16.38 2.58 -10.94
CA THR A 258 -15.26 2.03 -10.16
C THR A 258 -13.91 2.28 -10.84
N CYS A 259 -13.84 2.13 -12.17
CA CYS A 259 -12.64 2.48 -12.92
C CYS A 259 -12.32 3.98 -12.88
N THR A 260 -13.33 4.85 -12.89
CA THR A 260 -13.14 6.31 -12.79
C THR A 260 -12.60 6.69 -11.41
N GLU A 261 -13.16 6.13 -10.33
CA GLU A 261 -12.71 6.41 -8.97
C GLU A 261 -11.29 5.90 -8.71
N GLN A 262 -10.94 4.73 -9.25
CA GLN A 262 -9.57 4.24 -9.18
C GLN A 262 -8.60 5.13 -9.97
N MET A 263 -8.95 5.55 -11.19
CA MET A 263 -8.05 6.36 -12.04
C MET A 263 -7.73 7.75 -11.50
N ILE A 264 -8.61 8.33 -10.67
CA ILE A 264 -8.36 9.61 -10.00
C ILE A 264 -7.72 9.45 -8.62
N TYR A 265 -7.63 8.23 -8.10
CA TYR A 265 -7.10 7.95 -6.77
C TYR A 265 -5.59 8.23 -6.74
N GLU A 266 -5.14 9.07 -5.81
CA GLU A 266 -3.71 9.45 -5.66
C GLU A 266 -3.05 10.10 -6.90
N VAL A 267 -3.85 10.47 -7.91
CA VAL A 267 -3.39 11.21 -9.08
C VAL A 267 -3.63 12.71 -8.86
N HIS A 268 -2.54 13.47 -8.69
CA HIS A 268 -2.62 14.92 -8.51
C HIS A 268 -2.87 15.68 -9.82
N ASP A 269 -1.99 15.50 -10.80
CA ASP A 269 -2.13 16.09 -12.14
C ASP A 269 -2.32 14.95 -13.15
N PRO A 270 -3.56 14.70 -13.62
CA PRO A 270 -3.82 13.62 -14.56
C PRO A 270 -3.15 13.85 -15.92
N ALA A 271 -2.79 15.08 -16.30
CA ALA A 271 -2.07 15.29 -17.55
C ALA A 271 -0.58 14.93 -17.42
N ALA A 272 -0.03 14.91 -16.20
CA ALA A 272 1.40 14.75 -15.95
C ALA A 272 1.67 13.89 -14.70
N TYR A 273 1.11 12.67 -14.66
CA TYR A 273 1.35 11.73 -13.58
C TYR A 273 2.77 11.16 -13.66
N LEU A 274 3.64 11.57 -12.73
CA LEU A 274 5.06 11.22 -12.74
C LEU A 274 5.28 9.83 -12.16
N THR A 275 5.75 8.91 -13.00
CA THR A 275 6.24 7.58 -12.58
C THR A 275 7.71 7.41 -12.98
N PRO A 276 8.45 6.44 -12.41
CA PRO A 276 9.85 6.17 -12.78
C PRO A 276 10.07 5.80 -14.27
N ASP A 277 9.02 5.32 -14.93
CA ASP A 277 9.09 4.71 -16.27
C ASP A 277 8.53 5.61 -17.36
N VAL A 278 7.59 6.49 -17.03
CA VAL A 278 6.92 7.40 -17.97
C VAL A 278 6.28 8.56 -17.21
N THR A 279 6.19 9.73 -17.84
CA THR A 279 5.24 10.76 -17.39
C THR A 279 3.90 10.46 -18.04
N ALA A 280 3.00 9.78 -17.33
CA ALA A 280 1.72 9.32 -17.87
C ALA A 280 0.72 10.47 -18.02
N ASP A 281 -0.07 10.44 -19.09
CA ASP A 281 -1.14 11.38 -19.38
C ASP A 281 -2.47 10.65 -19.41
N PHE A 282 -3.27 10.86 -18.38
CA PHE A 282 -4.60 10.34 -18.19
C PHE A 282 -5.70 11.35 -18.53
N SER A 283 -5.36 12.56 -19.02
CA SER A 283 -6.32 13.65 -19.26
C SER A 283 -7.37 13.33 -20.34
N HIS A 284 -7.09 12.35 -21.19
CA HIS A 284 -7.98 11.86 -22.26
C HIS A 284 -8.53 10.45 -21.99
N VAL A 285 -8.32 9.91 -20.79
CA VAL A 285 -8.80 8.57 -20.43
C VAL A 285 -10.32 8.53 -20.42
N SER A 286 -10.86 7.48 -21.02
CA SER A 286 -12.28 7.18 -21.01
C SER A 286 -12.52 5.69 -20.78
N PHE A 287 -13.70 5.38 -20.24
CA PHE A 287 -14.11 4.02 -19.91
C PHE A 287 -15.38 3.66 -20.67
N VAL A 288 -15.35 2.51 -21.36
CA VAL A 288 -16.47 1.98 -22.14
C VAL A 288 -16.88 0.63 -21.55
N GLU A 289 -18.13 0.52 -21.12
CA GLU A 289 -18.68 -0.74 -20.62
C GLU A 289 -19.02 -1.66 -21.80
N GLU A 290 -18.42 -2.85 -21.82
CA GLU A 290 -18.57 -3.81 -22.90
C GLU A 290 -19.49 -4.98 -22.54
N GLY A 291 -19.86 -5.05 -21.27
CA GLY A 291 -20.68 -6.10 -20.70
C GLY A 291 -20.65 -6.05 -19.18
N VAL A 292 -21.26 -7.05 -18.56
CA VAL A 292 -21.23 -7.21 -17.11
C VAL A 292 -19.79 -7.38 -16.65
N ASP A 293 -19.37 -6.53 -15.72
CA ASP A 293 -18.03 -6.53 -15.14
C ASP A 293 -16.89 -6.40 -16.16
N ARG A 294 -17.13 -5.77 -17.32
CA ARG A 294 -16.12 -5.60 -18.37
C ARG A 294 -16.07 -4.16 -18.84
N VAL A 295 -14.95 -3.50 -18.57
CA VAL A 295 -14.74 -2.08 -18.86
C VAL A 295 -13.46 -1.90 -19.65
N ARG A 296 -13.58 -1.45 -20.90
CA ARG A 296 -12.43 -1.05 -21.71
C ARG A 296 -11.92 0.30 -21.22
N ALA A 297 -10.63 0.37 -20.93
CA ALA A 297 -9.90 1.60 -20.61
C ALA A 297 -9.09 2.03 -21.84
N GLN A 298 -9.24 3.28 -22.25
CA GLN A 298 -8.62 3.81 -23.47
C GLN A 298 -8.26 5.29 -23.33
N GLY A 299 -7.39 5.79 -24.18
CA GLY A 299 -7.06 7.22 -24.28
C GLY A 299 -5.95 7.71 -23.33
N ALA A 300 -5.26 6.80 -22.64
CA ALA A 300 -4.00 7.15 -21.98
C ALA A 300 -2.88 7.35 -23.02
N ASP A 301 -1.97 8.25 -22.69
CA ASP A 301 -0.75 8.53 -23.43
C ASP A 301 0.41 8.72 -22.44
N GLY A 302 1.60 9.02 -22.95
CA GLY A 302 2.76 9.27 -22.10
C GLY A 302 3.80 10.15 -22.76
N ARG A 303 4.63 10.73 -21.89
CA ARG A 303 5.78 11.56 -22.26
C ARG A 303 7.04 10.99 -21.62
N ALA A 304 8.19 11.53 -22.04
CA ALA A 304 9.49 11.14 -21.53
C ALA A 304 9.48 11.00 -20.00
N ARG A 305 10.05 9.89 -19.53
CA ARG A 305 10.19 9.61 -18.10
C ARG A 305 11.01 10.69 -17.40
N PRO A 306 10.77 10.94 -16.09
CA PRO A 306 11.55 11.90 -15.31
C PRO A 306 13.05 11.53 -15.25
N GLU A 307 13.92 12.54 -15.18
CA GLU A 307 15.37 12.33 -14.98
C GLU A 307 15.74 11.92 -13.54
N GLN A 308 14.82 12.16 -12.60
CA GLN A 308 14.99 11.91 -11.18
C GLN A 308 13.96 10.92 -10.65
N LEU A 309 14.33 10.16 -9.63
CA LEU A 309 13.46 9.24 -8.90
C LEU A 309 13.08 9.82 -7.55
N LYS A 310 11.83 9.59 -7.14
CA LYS A 310 11.37 9.80 -5.76
C LYS A 310 12.11 8.82 -4.86
N VAL A 311 12.58 9.31 -3.71
CA VAL A 311 13.14 8.51 -2.64
C VAL A 311 12.31 8.78 -1.39
N SER A 312 11.77 7.71 -0.80
CA SER A 312 11.08 7.76 0.49
C SER A 312 12.10 7.59 1.61
N VAL A 313 12.17 8.57 2.50
CA VAL A 313 13.08 8.62 3.64
C VAL A 313 12.28 8.39 4.91
N GLY A 314 12.51 7.25 5.56
CA GLY A 314 11.89 6.88 6.83
C GLY A 314 12.76 7.28 8.01
N TYR A 315 12.17 7.90 9.04
CA TYR A 315 12.89 8.28 10.26
C TYR A 315 12.01 8.24 11.51
N LEU A 316 12.65 8.09 12.67
CA LEU A 316 12.00 8.09 13.97
C LEU A 316 11.60 9.52 14.38
N ASP A 317 10.35 9.71 14.77
CA ASP A 317 9.78 11.01 15.13
C ASP A 317 8.97 10.97 16.44
N GLY A 318 9.60 10.36 17.46
CA GLY A 318 9.04 10.26 18.82
C GLY A 318 8.02 9.14 18.97
N TRP A 319 7.00 9.39 19.78
CA TRP A 319 6.02 8.40 20.26
C TRP A 319 4.61 8.98 20.26
N ILE A 320 3.62 8.14 19.97
CA ILE A 320 2.21 8.46 20.21
C ILE A 320 1.73 7.64 21.40
N GLY A 321 1.22 8.35 22.39
CA GLY A 321 0.45 7.79 23.49
C GLY A 321 -1.03 7.99 23.23
N GLU A 322 -1.84 6.94 23.39
CA GLU A 322 -3.28 7.00 23.20
C GLU A 322 -4.00 6.26 24.32
N GLY A 323 -5.08 6.86 24.80
CA GLY A 323 -6.05 6.24 25.68
C GLY A 323 -7.47 6.48 25.19
N GLN A 324 -8.35 5.51 25.37
CA GLN A 324 -9.77 5.59 25.02
C GLN A 324 -10.66 5.09 26.14
N MET A 325 -11.87 5.66 26.26
CA MET A 325 -12.90 5.25 27.24
C MET A 325 -14.30 5.41 26.64
N SER A 326 -15.16 4.41 26.77
CA SER A 326 -16.54 4.47 26.24
C SER A 326 -17.54 4.89 27.32
N TYR A 327 -18.57 5.61 26.92
CA TYR A 327 -19.73 5.97 27.72
C TYR A 327 -20.99 5.64 26.94
N GLY A 328 -21.92 4.91 27.56
CA GLY A 328 -23.21 4.55 26.98
C GLY A 328 -24.39 5.04 27.82
N GLY A 329 -25.57 5.10 27.20
CA GLY A 329 -26.82 5.46 27.85
C GLY A 329 -27.07 6.97 27.96
N PRO A 330 -28.16 7.39 28.63
CA PRO A 330 -28.53 8.81 28.72
C PRO A 330 -27.38 9.65 29.28
N GLY A 331 -27.05 10.78 28.64
CA GLY A 331 -25.96 11.67 29.02
C GLY A 331 -24.55 11.13 28.73
N ALA A 332 -24.41 10.15 27.81
CA ALA A 332 -23.12 9.61 27.39
C ALA A 332 -22.14 10.70 26.91
N VAL A 333 -22.62 11.63 26.07
CA VAL A 333 -21.82 12.76 25.55
C VAL A 333 -21.31 13.63 26.68
N ALA A 334 -22.21 14.13 27.55
CA ALA A 334 -21.83 14.98 28.69
C ALA A 334 -20.82 14.30 29.63
N ARG A 335 -20.94 12.99 29.86
CA ARG A 335 -19.95 12.23 30.65
C ARG A 335 -18.61 12.12 29.94
N ALA A 336 -18.60 11.88 28.63
CA ALA A 336 -17.37 11.80 27.86
C ALA A 336 -16.65 13.16 27.77
N GLU A 337 -17.39 14.26 27.68
CA GLU A 337 -16.84 15.62 27.76
C GLU A 337 -16.24 15.90 29.14
N LEU A 338 -16.96 15.56 30.22
CA LEU A 338 -16.41 15.67 31.57
C LEU A 338 -15.14 14.83 31.74
N ALA A 339 -15.12 13.61 31.19
CA ALA A 339 -13.96 12.74 31.20
C ALA A 339 -12.77 13.33 30.42
N ARG A 340 -13.03 13.91 29.24
CA ARG A 340 -12.05 14.65 28.45
C ARG A 340 -11.41 15.75 29.29
N ASP A 341 -12.23 16.59 29.91
CA ASP A 341 -11.78 17.74 30.67
C ASP A 341 -10.95 17.33 31.91
N ILE A 342 -11.35 16.23 32.58
CA ILE A 342 -10.58 15.61 33.68
C ILE A 342 -9.19 15.18 33.20
N VAL A 343 -9.11 14.43 32.10
CA VAL A 343 -7.84 13.92 31.56
C VAL A 343 -6.93 15.07 31.16
N LEU A 344 -7.45 16.04 30.39
CA LEU A 344 -6.68 17.21 29.95
C LEU A 344 -6.13 18.00 31.15
N LYS A 345 -6.95 18.22 32.18
CA LYS A 345 -6.52 18.88 33.41
C LYS A 345 -5.42 18.12 34.13
N ARG A 346 -5.53 16.79 34.23
CA ARG A 346 -4.53 15.96 34.92
C ARG A 346 -3.22 15.87 34.16
N LEU A 347 -3.25 15.72 32.84
CA LEU A 347 -2.05 15.76 32.01
C LEU A 347 -1.28 17.09 32.18
N ALA A 348 -2.02 18.20 32.29
CA ALA A 348 -1.43 19.51 32.57
C ALA A 348 -0.83 19.60 34.00
N LEU A 349 -1.56 19.16 35.03
CA LEU A 349 -1.06 19.12 36.43
C LEU A 349 0.19 18.24 36.58
N MET A 350 0.23 17.15 35.84
CA MET A 350 1.35 16.21 35.77
C MET A 350 2.55 16.76 34.98
N GLY A 351 2.37 17.87 34.25
CA GLY A 351 3.40 18.44 33.39
C GLY A 351 3.84 17.50 32.28
N VAL A 352 2.90 16.74 31.69
CA VAL A 352 3.21 15.81 30.59
C VAL A 352 3.66 16.61 29.37
N LYS A 353 4.83 16.29 28.81
CA LYS A 353 5.37 17.00 27.65
C LYS A 353 4.78 16.43 26.37
N MET A 354 3.93 17.21 25.69
CA MET A 354 3.20 16.83 24.48
C MET A 354 3.38 17.90 23.40
N GLN A 355 3.44 17.50 22.13
CA GLN A 355 3.57 18.41 20.98
C GLN A 355 2.24 18.56 20.22
N ASP A 356 1.54 17.44 19.96
CA ASP A 356 0.29 17.42 19.21
C ASP A 356 -0.77 16.63 19.97
N LEU A 357 -1.67 17.32 20.66
CA LEU A 357 -2.72 16.73 21.49
C LEU A 357 -4.06 16.73 20.76
N ARG A 358 -4.72 15.58 20.72
CA ARG A 358 -6.10 15.40 20.26
C ARG A 358 -6.92 14.76 21.36
N ALA A 359 -8.05 15.38 21.67
CA ALA A 359 -8.98 14.91 22.68
C ALA A 359 -10.39 14.99 22.09
N GLU A 360 -10.80 13.89 21.47
CA GLU A 360 -11.92 13.78 20.54
C GLU A 360 -12.94 12.78 21.09
N LEU A 361 -14.18 12.90 20.65
CA LEU A 361 -15.28 11.98 20.89
C LEU A 361 -15.61 11.22 19.59
N ILE A 362 -15.23 9.95 19.54
CA ILE A 362 -15.59 9.03 18.45
C ILE A 362 -17.11 8.86 18.46
N GLY A 363 -17.73 9.21 17.34
CA GLY A 363 -19.18 9.31 17.17
C GLY A 363 -19.70 10.75 17.11
N MET A 364 -18.87 11.75 17.44
CA MET A 364 -19.25 13.17 17.43
C MET A 364 -18.34 14.05 16.57
N ASP A 365 -17.03 14.04 16.84
CA ASP A 365 -16.10 15.04 16.27
C ASP A 365 -14.74 14.48 15.80
N SER A 366 -14.50 13.17 15.93
CA SER A 366 -13.20 12.56 15.68
C SER A 366 -12.75 12.50 14.20
N LEU A 367 -13.64 12.74 13.24
CA LEU A 367 -13.32 12.68 11.80
C LEU A 367 -13.37 14.06 11.13
N HIS A 368 -14.52 14.73 11.18
CA HIS A 368 -14.76 16.01 10.48
C HIS A 368 -14.97 17.21 11.42
N GLY A 369 -14.65 17.05 12.71
CA GLY A 369 -14.96 18.03 13.75
C GLY A 369 -16.44 18.04 14.15
N PRO A 370 -16.86 19.00 15.00
CA PRO A 370 -18.22 19.04 15.55
C PRO A 370 -19.24 19.43 14.47
N ARG A 371 -19.89 18.43 13.88
CA ARG A 371 -20.90 18.62 12.83
C ARG A 371 -22.26 18.00 13.14
N SER A 372 -22.34 17.11 14.13
CA SER A 372 -23.59 16.48 14.53
C SER A 372 -24.29 17.27 15.62
N ASN A 373 -25.57 17.55 15.42
CA ASN A 373 -26.47 18.04 16.48
C ASN A 373 -27.24 16.89 17.16
N VAL A 374 -26.99 15.65 16.76
CA VAL A 374 -27.63 14.45 17.31
C VAL A 374 -26.68 13.82 18.32
N GLU A 375 -27.15 13.61 19.55
CA GLU A 375 -26.42 12.89 20.57
C GLU A 375 -26.58 11.37 20.37
N PRO A 376 -25.48 10.62 20.16
CA PRO A 376 -25.53 9.17 20.05
C PRO A 376 -25.79 8.53 21.41
N TRP A 377 -26.35 7.32 21.39
CA TRP A 377 -26.57 6.53 22.60
C TRP A 377 -25.27 6.06 23.27
N GLU A 378 -24.20 5.96 22.49
CA GLU A 378 -22.87 5.62 22.93
C GLU A 378 -21.84 6.51 22.25
N VAL A 379 -20.80 6.88 22.99
CA VAL A 379 -19.69 7.69 22.50
C VAL A 379 -18.41 7.18 23.13
N ARG A 380 -17.27 7.38 22.45
CA ARG A 380 -15.97 6.98 22.97
C ARG A 380 -15.01 8.16 22.99
N LEU A 381 -14.60 8.55 24.18
CA LEU A 381 -13.49 9.47 24.38
C LEU A 381 -12.21 8.84 23.84
N ARG A 382 -11.45 9.60 23.06
CA ARG A 382 -10.09 9.29 22.63
C ARG A 382 -9.19 10.48 22.95
N VAL A 383 -8.16 10.24 23.76
CA VAL A 383 -7.09 11.21 24.01
C VAL A 383 -5.78 10.63 23.47
N ALA A 384 -5.20 11.31 22.50
CA ALA A 384 -3.94 10.92 21.86
C ALA A 384 -2.99 12.10 21.82
N ALA A 385 -1.71 11.87 22.12
CA ALA A 385 -0.70 12.91 21.98
C ALA A 385 0.62 12.39 21.39
N ARG A 386 1.25 13.20 20.53
CA ARG A 386 2.65 13.00 20.12
C ARG A 386 3.59 13.56 21.19
N CYS A 387 4.56 12.74 21.58
CA CYS A 387 5.56 13.03 22.61
C CYS A 387 6.95 12.67 22.06
N GLU A 388 7.98 13.39 22.49
CA GLU A 388 9.37 13.05 22.14
C GLU A 388 9.82 11.77 22.86
N GLU A 389 9.42 11.63 24.13
CA GLU A 389 9.83 10.55 25.00
C GLU A 389 8.73 9.49 25.18
N ARG A 390 9.15 8.21 25.21
CA ARG A 390 8.23 7.08 25.40
C ARG A 390 7.50 7.15 26.74
N SER A 391 8.21 7.58 27.79
CA SER A 391 7.64 7.69 29.14
C SER A 391 6.49 8.68 29.20
N GLU A 392 6.58 9.80 28.48
CA GLU A 392 5.52 10.80 28.37
C GLU A 392 4.31 10.26 27.61
N ALA A 393 4.53 9.57 26.49
CA ALA A 393 3.46 8.91 25.73
C ALA A 393 2.71 7.86 26.58
N VAL A 394 3.42 7.07 27.40
CA VAL A 394 2.78 6.12 28.33
C VAL A 394 1.83 6.81 29.31
N ARG A 395 2.18 8.00 29.79
CA ARG A 395 1.36 8.75 30.76
C ARG A 395 0.01 9.16 30.17
N VAL A 396 -0.05 9.49 28.87
CA VAL A 396 -1.30 9.85 28.17
C VAL A 396 -2.34 8.75 28.25
N GLY A 397 -1.98 7.53 27.83
CA GLY A 397 -2.88 6.38 27.85
C GLY A 397 -3.27 5.95 29.26
N ASN A 398 -2.31 6.00 30.20
CA ASN A 398 -2.58 5.69 31.61
C ASN A 398 -3.61 6.63 32.23
N GLU A 399 -3.55 7.93 31.91
CA GLU A 399 -4.47 8.91 32.51
C GLU A 399 -5.93 8.62 32.11
N VAL A 400 -6.17 8.27 30.85
CA VAL A 400 -7.51 7.87 30.39
C VAL A 400 -7.97 6.59 31.09
N GLU A 401 -7.10 5.60 31.25
CA GLU A 401 -7.44 4.34 31.93
C GLU A 401 -7.88 4.57 33.38
N THR A 402 -7.30 5.55 34.09
CA THR A 402 -7.67 5.84 35.49
C THR A 402 -9.12 6.28 35.68
N LEU A 403 -9.80 6.72 34.61
CA LEU A 403 -11.20 7.14 34.65
C LEU A 403 -12.15 6.01 35.10
N TYR A 404 -11.72 4.73 35.04
CA TYR A 404 -12.50 3.60 35.56
C TYR A 404 -12.99 3.82 37.00
N THR A 405 -12.14 4.36 37.86
CA THR A 405 -12.45 4.60 39.28
C THR A 405 -12.30 6.06 39.69
N ASN A 406 -11.78 6.90 38.79
CA ASN A 406 -11.50 8.32 39.07
C ASN A 406 -12.15 9.26 38.05
N GLY A 407 -13.15 8.78 37.29
CA GLY A 407 -13.84 9.54 36.25
C GLY A 407 -15.36 9.57 36.43
N PRO A 408 -16.08 10.08 35.43
CA PRO A 408 -17.54 10.06 35.39
C PRO A 408 -18.09 8.63 35.42
N SER A 409 -19.32 8.47 35.92
CA SER A 409 -19.96 7.16 36.06
C SER A 409 -20.17 6.44 34.72
N GLY A 410 -20.20 5.10 34.77
CA GLY A 410 -20.53 4.30 33.59
C GLY A 410 -19.48 4.32 32.47
N GLY A 411 -18.23 4.69 32.78
CA GLY A 411 -17.09 4.50 31.88
C GLY A 411 -16.73 3.02 31.75
N GLY A 412 -16.48 2.54 30.53
CA GLY A 412 -16.12 1.15 30.26
C GLY A 412 -15.32 0.95 28.98
N GLY A 413 -14.76 -0.26 28.84
CA GLY A 413 -14.05 -0.68 27.63
C GLY A 413 -12.79 0.13 27.34
N ALA A 414 -12.07 0.55 28.40
CA ALA A 414 -10.86 1.34 28.24
C ALA A 414 -9.80 0.58 27.43
N SER A 415 -9.12 1.29 26.54
CA SER A 415 -7.95 0.79 25.84
C SER A 415 -6.85 1.84 25.88
N LYS A 416 -5.60 1.39 25.89
CA LYS A 416 -4.45 2.26 25.80
C LYS A 416 -3.40 1.64 24.89
N SER A 417 -2.66 2.47 24.18
CA SER A 417 -1.55 2.04 23.36
C SER A 417 -0.44 3.09 23.37
N VAL A 418 0.79 2.61 23.17
CA VAL A 418 1.95 3.46 22.94
C VAL A 418 2.68 2.88 21.76
N ARG A 419 2.96 3.71 20.76
CA ARG A 419 3.67 3.30 19.55
C ARG A 419 4.75 4.31 19.19
N GLN A 420 5.87 3.80 18.69
CA GLN A 420 6.91 4.64 18.11
C GLN A 420 6.40 5.22 16.79
N VAL A 421 6.72 6.48 16.52
CA VAL A 421 6.35 7.13 15.27
C VAL A 421 7.47 6.95 14.27
N VAL A 422 7.13 6.37 13.12
CA VAL A 422 7.95 6.41 11.93
C VAL A 422 7.33 7.43 10.99
N ALA A 423 8.02 8.56 10.83
CA ALA A 423 7.67 9.60 9.89
C ALA A 423 8.35 9.33 8.54
N VAL A 424 7.76 9.90 7.48
CA VAL A 424 8.28 9.79 6.12
C VAL A 424 8.45 11.20 5.57
N ALA A 425 9.56 11.43 4.90
CA ALA A 425 9.80 12.58 4.05
C ALA A 425 10.31 12.08 2.69
N SER A 426 10.33 12.96 1.69
CA SER A 426 10.78 12.60 0.34
C SER A 426 11.92 13.49 -0.13
N LEU A 427 12.69 12.97 -1.08
CA LEU A 427 13.63 13.73 -1.89
C LEU A 427 13.64 13.19 -3.32
N LEU A 428 14.34 13.88 -4.22
CA LEU A 428 14.60 13.43 -5.58
C LEU A 428 16.09 13.10 -5.76
N LEU A 429 16.39 11.96 -6.39
CA LEU A 429 17.75 11.57 -6.80
C LEU A 429 17.84 11.40 -8.31
N PRO A 430 18.96 11.77 -8.96
CA PRO A 430 19.21 11.40 -10.34
C PRO A 430 19.13 9.89 -10.53
N ARG A 431 18.46 9.42 -11.60
CA ARG A 431 18.37 7.98 -11.92
C ARG A 431 19.73 7.29 -11.96
N SER A 432 20.78 7.98 -12.41
CA SER A 432 22.16 7.46 -12.49
C SER A 432 22.80 7.17 -11.12
N ALA A 433 22.24 7.68 -10.03
CA ALA A 433 22.71 7.41 -8.67
C ALA A 433 22.08 6.13 -8.07
N VAL A 434 21.13 5.51 -8.78
CA VAL A 434 20.41 4.31 -8.32
C VAL A 434 20.76 3.16 -9.26
N ASN A 435 21.21 2.03 -8.71
CA ASN A 435 21.71 0.89 -9.48
C ASN A 435 20.89 -0.38 -9.19
N PRO A 436 19.70 -0.53 -9.82
CA PRO A 436 18.93 -1.75 -9.69
C PRO A 436 19.66 -2.94 -10.30
N ARG A 437 19.58 -4.10 -9.65
CA ARG A 437 20.18 -5.36 -10.12
C ARG A 437 19.38 -6.55 -9.65
N ILE A 438 19.59 -7.70 -10.29
CA ILE A 438 18.98 -8.96 -9.86
C ILE A 438 19.94 -9.81 -8.99
N GLU A 439 19.36 -10.59 -8.08
CA GLU A 439 20.03 -11.63 -7.29
C GLU A 439 19.18 -12.92 -7.36
N ALA A 440 19.80 -14.09 -7.57
CA ALA A 440 19.13 -15.37 -7.86
C ALA A 440 19.39 -16.46 -6.81
#